data_AF-A0A4R0SBP3-F1
#
_entry.id   AF-A0A4R0SBP3-F1
#
_cell.length_a   1.000
_cell.length_b   1.000
_cell.length_c   1.000
_cell.angle_alpha   90.00
_cell.angle_beta   90.00
_cell.angle_gamma   90.00
#
_symmetry.space_group_name_H-M   'P 1'
#
loop_
_entity.id
_entity.type
_entity.pdbx_description
1 polymer ?
#
loop_
_entity_poly.entity_id
_entity_poly.type
_entity_poly.pdbx_seq_one_letter_code
_entity_poly.pdbx_strand_id
1 'polypeptide(L)'
;MGNITDDIRQHFDTFAELPFTEADSLALSQLAYARMPDNVPRYHENAETADGMIATVPIHDLLRAECYDDMFGKVWSPSMNVDLLRAMSESPRWRNLRVGAYVDEFDAATTKQFSACVFELGNGTLYVAFRGTDSSIVGWKEDFMMAFRRPVASQEAAARYLTELAGHWAGPIMVGGHSKGGNLAVYAAANVPSEIQERITVVYSHDGPGFDEVFFDEDGYVRIASKIHKSVPGSSIIGMLFETREHVEDGYTVVSSDGASIMQHFALHWQVDHGQFVQADGLTGSAQYLARTINGWMAKYDDEHRRKFIENLFAIFEAGGYDTFGDLTSHLTQSLPIMLAAARNIDVEDRDVMIEVLKGFAATAAASVILAK
;
A
#
# COMPACT_ATOMS: atom_id res chain seq x y z
N MET A 1 16.43 7.80 15.47
CA MET A 1 15.09 7.17 15.44
C MET A 1 15.17 6.07 14.41
N GLY A 2 14.52 4.93 14.68
CA GLY A 2 14.55 3.76 13.80
C GLY A 2 13.28 3.64 12.98
N ASN A 3 13.21 2.59 12.16
CA ASN A 3 11.97 2.24 11.47
C ASN A 3 11.06 1.39 12.36
N ILE A 4 9.91 0.97 11.83
CA ILE A 4 8.95 0.13 12.55
C ILE A 4 9.56 -1.18 13.10
N THR A 5 10.52 -1.79 12.40
CA THR A 5 11.18 -3.02 12.88
C THR A 5 12.06 -2.73 14.09
N ASP A 6 12.77 -1.60 14.08
CA ASP A 6 13.59 -1.17 15.22
C ASP A 6 12.73 -0.82 16.43
N ASP A 7 11.59 -0.15 16.20
CA ASP A 7 10.62 0.20 17.24
C ASP A 7 10.06 -1.04 17.94
N ILE A 8 9.63 -2.06 17.17
CA ILE A 8 9.11 -3.34 17.69
C ILE A 8 10.15 -4.08 18.54
N ARG A 9 11.44 -3.93 18.23
CA ARG A 9 12.54 -4.56 18.98
C ARG A 9 12.87 -3.84 20.29
N GLN A 10 12.47 -2.58 20.44
CA GLN A 10 12.82 -1.72 21.58
C GLN A 10 11.66 -1.48 22.53
N HIS A 11 10.42 -1.53 22.02
CA HIS A 11 9.20 -1.26 22.78
C HIS A 11 8.31 -2.49 22.87
N PHE A 12 7.90 -2.83 24.09
CA PHE A 12 7.26 -4.10 24.43
C PHE A 12 5.86 -3.94 25.02
N ASP A 13 5.31 -2.73 25.00
CA ASP A 13 3.95 -2.45 25.46
C ASP A 13 2.94 -3.27 24.66
N THR A 14 2.15 -4.08 25.35
CA THR A 14 1.08 -4.88 24.73
C THR A 14 -0.06 -4.00 24.23
N PHE A 15 -0.97 -4.53 23.40
CA PHE A 15 -2.16 -3.79 22.95
C PHE A 15 -3.08 -3.34 24.10
N ALA A 16 -2.92 -3.89 25.31
CA ALA A 16 -3.64 -3.47 26.51
C ALA A 16 -2.97 -2.27 27.22
N GLU A 17 -1.65 -2.12 27.11
CA GLU A 17 -0.86 -1.04 27.72
C GLU A 17 -0.80 0.19 26.79
N LEU A 18 -0.54 -0.04 25.51
CA LEU A 18 -0.58 0.95 24.44
C LEU A 18 -1.61 0.49 23.40
N PRO A 19 -2.76 1.20 23.25
CA PRO A 19 -3.75 0.88 22.23
C PRO A 19 -3.15 0.80 20.81
N PHE A 20 -3.86 0.12 19.91
CA PHE A 20 -3.43 -0.03 18.51
C PHE A 20 -3.26 1.34 17.83
N THR A 21 -2.16 1.52 17.08
CA THR A 21 -1.76 2.79 16.46
C THR A 21 -1.70 2.71 14.94
N GLU A 22 -1.52 3.85 14.27
CA GLU A 22 -1.27 3.90 12.82
C GLU A 22 0.01 3.14 12.43
N ALA A 23 1.05 3.19 13.27
CA ALA A 23 2.30 2.47 13.05
C ALA A 23 2.10 0.94 13.14
N ASP A 24 1.22 0.48 14.03
CA ASP A 24 0.86 -0.94 14.09
C ASP A 24 0.16 -1.40 12.79
N SER A 25 -0.75 -0.56 12.27
CA SER A 25 -1.39 -0.80 10.98
C SER A 25 -0.37 -0.89 9.85
N LEU A 26 0.64 -0.02 9.81
CA LEU A 26 1.70 -0.07 8.80
C LEU A 26 2.48 -1.39 8.87
N ALA A 27 2.80 -1.88 10.08
CA ALA A 27 3.47 -3.16 10.26
C ALA A 27 2.64 -4.34 9.72
N LEU A 28 1.33 -4.40 10.02
CA LEU A 28 0.44 -5.45 9.50
C LEU A 28 0.23 -5.33 8.00
N SER A 29 0.08 -4.12 7.47
CA SER A 29 -0.02 -3.87 6.04
C SER A 29 1.26 -4.27 5.30
N GLN A 30 2.44 -4.08 5.91
CA GLN A 30 3.71 -4.57 5.35
C GLN A 30 3.80 -6.09 5.44
N LEU A 31 3.41 -6.72 6.55
CA LEU A 31 3.42 -8.18 6.69
C LEU A 31 2.48 -8.85 5.69
N ALA A 32 1.37 -8.20 5.31
CA ALA A 32 0.45 -8.69 4.28
C ALA A 32 1.07 -8.77 2.86
N TYR A 33 2.29 -8.23 2.65
CA TYR A 33 3.06 -8.49 1.43
C TYR A 33 3.62 -9.90 1.35
N ALA A 34 3.74 -10.61 2.47
CA ALA A 34 4.21 -11.98 2.49
C ALA A 34 3.30 -12.86 1.64
N ARG A 35 3.90 -13.63 0.73
CA ARG A 35 3.21 -14.72 0.04
C ARG A 35 3.08 -15.87 1.02
N MET A 36 1.96 -15.90 1.75
CA MET A 36 1.80 -16.74 2.93
C MET A 36 2.06 -18.23 2.61
N PRO A 37 2.84 -18.96 3.44
CA PRO A 37 3.14 -20.37 3.23
C PRO A 37 1.88 -21.25 3.41
N ASP A 38 1.94 -22.50 2.94
CA ASP A 38 0.77 -23.40 2.86
C ASP A 38 0.13 -23.76 4.21
N ASN A 39 0.82 -23.52 5.33
CA ASN A 39 0.23 -23.69 6.65
C ASN A 39 -0.76 -22.58 7.03
N VAL A 40 -0.79 -21.46 6.30
CA VAL A 40 -1.77 -20.39 6.51
C VAL A 40 -3.08 -20.75 5.80
N PRO A 41 -4.22 -20.78 6.51
CA PRO A 41 -5.53 -21.04 5.91
C PRO A 41 -5.84 -20.08 4.75
N ARG A 42 -6.31 -20.64 3.63
CA ARG A 42 -6.68 -19.95 2.39
C ARG A 42 -8.17 -19.64 2.36
N TYR A 43 -8.49 -18.45 1.89
CA TYR A 43 -9.85 -18.03 1.56
C TYR A 43 -10.51 -19.02 0.59
N HIS A 44 -11.78 -19.35 0.83
CA HIS A 44 -12.60 -20.34 0.08
C HIS A 44 -12.11 -21.81 0.05
N GLU A 45 -10.97 -22.14 0.66
CA GLU A 45 -10.49 -23.54 0.73
C GLU A 45 -10.61 -24.12 2.14
N ASN A 46 -10.06 -23.43 3.13
CA ASN A 46 -10.02 -23.87 4.52
C ASN A 46 -10.02 -22.68 5.51
N ALA A 47 -10.61 -21.56 5.11
CA ALA A 47 -10.70 -20.34 5.92
C ALA A 47 -11.72 -20.42 7.05
N GLU A 48 -12.50 -21.51 7.16
CA GLU A 48 -13.51 -21.69 8.21
C GLU A 48 -13.18 -22.89 9.08
N THR A 49 -13.32 -22.71 10.39
CA THR A 49 -13.31 -23.79 11.37
C THR A 49 -14.66 -24.53 11.36
N ALA A 50 -14.73 -25.69 12.02
CA ALA A 50 -15.96 -26.49 12.07
C ALA A 50 -17.16 -25.76 12.71
N ASP A 51 -16.91 -24.73 13.51
CA ASP A 51 -17.89 -23.84 14.13
C ASP A 51 -18.14 -22.54 13.33
N GLY A 52 -17.60 -22.43 12.11
CA GLY A 52 -17.85 -21.32 11.18
C GLY A 52 -17.06 -20.04 11.46
N MET A 53 -16.04 -20.11 12.34
CA MET A 53 -15.14 -19.00 12.64
C MET A 53 -13.99 -18.96 11.63
N ILE A 54 -13.31 -17.82 11.54
CA ILE A 54 -12.14 -17.69 10.66
C ILE A 54 -11.01 -18.59 11.18
N ALA A 55 -10.54 -19.51 10.34
CA ALA A 55 -9.39 -20.34 10.64
C ALA A 55 -8.10 -19.52 10.50
N THR A 56 -7.28 -19.56 11.55
CA THR A 56 -6.00 -18.83 11.61
C THR A 56 -4.89 -19.69 12.21
N VAL A 57 -3.64 -19.28 11.99
CA VAL A 57 -2.43 -19.82 12.64
C VAL A 57 -1.65 -18.69 13.32
N PRO A 58 -0.91 -18.95 14.41
CA PRO A 58 -0.04 -17.93 15.01
C PRO A 58 0.97 -17.36 14.01
N ILE A 59 1.29 -16.07 14.10
CA ILE A 59 2.26 -15.46 13.17
C ILE A 59 3.67 -16.06 13.27
N HIS A 60 4.03 -16.67 14.41
CA HIS A 60 5.33 -17.35 14.55
C HIS A 60 5.42 -18.64 13.71
N ASP A 61 4.29 -19.22 13.27
CA ASP A 61 4.28 -20.35 12.32
C ASP A 61 4.71 -19.92 10.91
N LEU A 62 4.86 -18.62 10.66
CA LEU A 62 5.45 -18.08 9.43
C LEU A 62 6.98 -18.13 9.45
N LEU A 63 7.63 -18.39 10.60
CA LEU A 63 9.09 -18.47 10.73
C LEU A 63 9.67 -19.76 10.12
N ARG A 64 9.56 -19.87 8.80
CA ARG A 64 10.00 -21.01 8.01
C ARG A 64 11.12 -20.58 7.09
N ALA A 65 12.36 -20.77 7.53
CA ALA A 65 13.54 -20.30 6.82
C ALA A 65 13.63 -20.87 5.40
N GLU A 66 13.15 -22.09 5.19
CA GLU A 66 13.06 -22.75 3.90
C GLU A 66 12.00 -22.14 2.96
N CYS A 67 11.08 -21.30 3.46
CA CYS A 67 10.03 -20.66 2.69
C CYS A 67 10.28 -19.15 2.45
N TYR A 68 11.31 -18.54 3.04
CA TYR A 68 11.49 -17.09 2.98
C TYR A 68 11.68 -16.55 1.55
N ASP A 69 12.35 -17.29 0.68
CA ASP A 69 12.52 -16.89 -0.72
C ASP A 69 11.16 -16.86 -1.46
N ASP A 70 10.30 -17.84 -1.23
CA ASP A 70 8.96 -17.86 -1.82
C ASP A 70 8.03 -16.79 -1.21
N MET A 71 8.15 -16.58 0.10
CA MET A 71 7.35 -15.61 0.84
C MET A 71 7.68 -14.16 0.47
N PHE A 72 8.98 -13.83 0.36
CA PHE A 72 9.45 -12.45 0.30
C PHE A 72 10.32 -12.13 -0.91
N GLY A 73 10.76 -13.10 -1.71
CA GLY A 73 11.72 -12.90 -2.79
C GLY A 73 11.25 -11.95 -3.90
N LYS A 74 9.93 -11.69 -4.00
CA LYS A 74 9.35 -10.70 -4.93
C LYS A 74 8.85 -9.43 -4.24
N VAL A 75 9.04 -9.33 -2.93
CA VAL A 75 8.72 -8.14 -2.14
C VAL A 75 9.97 -7.26 -2.09
N TRP A 76 9.78 -5.95 -2.08
CA TRP A 76 10.91 -5.03 -1.90
C TRP A 76 11.64 -5.33 -0.58
N SER A 77 12.97 -5.46 -0.67
CA SER A 77 13.86 -5.83 0.43
C SER A 77 13.45 -7.11 1.18
N PRO A 78 13.69 -8.31 0.61
CA PRO A 78 13.31 -9.57 1.24
C PRO A 78 13.85 -9.75 2.66
N SER A 79 15.11 -9.33 2.90
CA SER A 79 15.76 -9.42 4.21
C SER A 79 15.08 -8.56 5.28
N MET A 80 14.68 -7.33 4.94
CA MET A 80 13.99 -6.45 5.88
C MET A 80 12.59 -6.99 6.26
N ASN A 81 11.92 -7.70 5.35
CA ASN A 81 10.65 -8.35 5.64
C ASN A 81 10.81 -9.56 6.56
N VAL A 82 11.87 -10.36 6.37
CA VAL A 82 12.23 -11.43 7.31
C VAL A 82 12.53 -10.86 8.70
N ASP A 83 13.24 -9.73 8.76
CA ASP A 83 13.55 -9.06 10.02
C ASP A 83 12.32 -8.51 10.72
N LEU A 84 11.36 -7.95 9.98
CA LEU A 84 10.06 -7.54 10.51
C LEU A 84 9.32 -8.74 11.11
N LEU A 85 9.19 -9.85 10.37
CA LEU A 85 8.49 -11.05 10.84
C LEU A 85 9.13 -11.61 12.13
N ARG A 86 10.47 -11.64 12.19
CA ARG A 86 11.20 -12.04 13.39
C ARG A 86 10.92 -11.12 14.56
N ALA A 87 11.03 -9.80 14.37
CA ALA A 87 10.77 -8.82 15.41
C ALA A 87 9.34 -8.94 15.97
N MET A 88 8.34 -9.10 15.10
CA MET A 88 6.95 -9.33 15.50
C MET A 88 6.78 -10.66 16.26
N SER A 89 7.45 -11.73 15.83
CA SER A 89 7.35 -13.02 16.51
C SER A 89 8.06 -13.06 17.87
N GLU A 90 9.03 -12.18 18.08
CA GLU A 90 9.80 -12.06 19.33
C GLU A 90 9.15 -11.09 20.35
N SER A 91 8.40 -10.09 19.87
CA SER A 91 7.83 -9.04 20.71
C SER A 91 6.52 -9.48 21.42
N PRO A 92 6.35 -9.20 22.73
CA PRO A 92 5.14 -9.54 23.47
C PRO A 92 3.88 -8.81 22.98
N ARG A 93 4.02 -7.66 22.32
CA ARG A 93 2.92 -6.95 21.66
C ARG A 93 2.32 -7.75 20.50
N TRP A 94 3.17 -8.48 19.78
CA TRP A 94 2.87 -9.02 18.44
C TRP A 94 2.80 -10.55 18.37
N ARG A 95 3.59 -11.26 19.16
CA ARG A 95 3.80 -12.72 19.03
C ARG A 95 2.56 -13.60 19.19
N ASN A 96 1.48 -13.04 19.76
CA ASN A 96 0.20 -13.73 19.96
C ASN A 96 -0.80 -13.46 18.83
N LEU A 97 -0.45 -12.63 17.85
CA LEU A 97 -1.28 -12.44 16.66
C LEU A 97 -1.43 -13.74 15.89
N ARG A 98 -2.56 -13.85 15.21
CA ARG A 98 -2.87 -14.99 14.32
C ARG A 98 -3.24 -14.47 12.94
N VAL A 99 -2.88 -15.21 11.90
CA VAL A 99 -3.13 -14.86 10.50
C VAL A 99 -3.92 -15.97 9.81
N GLY A 100 -4.81 -15.59 8.89
CA GLY A 100 -5.58 -16.56 8.10
C GLY A 100 -6.37 -15.91 6.98
N ALA A 101 -7.30 -16.68 6.42
CA ALA A 101 -8.11 -16.31 5.25
C ALA A 101 -7.28 -15.68 4.12
N TYR A 102 -6.08 -16.19 3.87
CA TYR A 102 -5.20 -15.60 2.86
C TYR A 102 -5.74 -15.85 1.45
N VAL A 103 -5.65 -14.84 0.60
CA VAL A 103 -5.98 -14.91 -0.82
C VAL A 103 -4.88 -14.25 -1.66
N ASP A 104 -4.59 -14.83 -2.83
CA ASP A 104 -3.70 -14.27 -3.85
C ASP A 104 -4.23 -14.62 -5.23
N GLU A 105 -4.86 -13.63 -5.87
CA GLU A 105 -5.54 -13.76 -7.16
C GLU A 105 -4.82 -12.92 -8.21
N PHE A 106 -4.47 -13.57 -9.31
CA PHE A 106 -3.93 -12.94 -10.50
C PHE A 106 -4.82 -13.23 -11.71
N ASP A 107 -5.23 -12.18 -12.42
CA ASP A 107 -5.90 -12.31 -13.72
C ASP A 107 -5.36 -11.28 -14.70
N ALA A 108 -4.56 -11.75 -15.66
CA ALA A 108 -3.96 -10.91 -16.69
C ALA A 108 -4.99 -10.23 -17.61
N ALA A 109 -6.15 -10.86 -17.85
CA ALA A 109 -7.15 -10.30 -18.76
C ALA A 109 -7.81 -9.04 -18.19
N THR A 110 -7.98 -9.00 -16.87
CA THR A 110 -8.51 -7.85 -16.13
C THR A 110 -7.42 -6.99 -15.50
N THR A 111 -6.14 -7.37 -15.66
CA THR A 111 -4.99 -6.77 -14.96
C THR A 111 -5.14 -6.82 -13.43
N LYS A 112 -5.93 -7.77 -12.91
CA LYS A 112 -6.19 -7.88 -11.47
C LYS A 112 -5.00 -8.50 -10.77
N GLN A 113 -4.49 -7.82 -9.74
CA GLN A 113 -3.59 -8.40 -8.74
C GLN A 113 -4.17 -8.13 -7.34
N PHE A 114 -4.98 -9.06 -6.84
CA PHE A 114 -5.64 -8.92 -5.56
C PHE A 114 -5.04 -9.89 -4.54
N SER A 115 -4.69 -9.40 -3.35
CA SER A 115 -4.29 -10.25 -2.25
C SER A 115 -4.66 -9.61 -0.92
N ALA A 116 -5.08 -10.45 0.02
CA ALA A 116 -5.51 -10.03 1.33
C ALA A 116 -5.30 -11.15 2.35
N CYS A 117 -5.25 -10.77 3.62
CA CYS A 117 -5.33 -11.68 4.74
C CYS A 117 -5.99 -10.97 5.93
N VAL A 118 -6.29 -11.73 6.97
CA VAL A 118 -6.72 -11.16 8.25
C VAL A 118 -5.72 -11.44 9.35
N PHE A 119 -5.69 -10.55 10.34
CA PHE A 119 -4.99 -10.73 11.59
C PHE A 119 -5.98 -10.65 12.77
N GLU A 120 -5.99 -11.66 13.63
CA GLU A 120 -6.70 -11.61 14.91
C GLU A 120 -5.81 -10.95 15.96
N LEU A 121 -6.26 -9.85 16.55
CA LEU A 121 -5.47 -9.08 17.52
C LEU A 121 -5.48 -9.67 18.94
N GLY A 122 -6.31 -10.69 19.19
CA GLY A 122 -6.46 -11.35 20.50
C GLY A 122 -7.35 -10.60 21.49
N ASN A 123 -7.86 -9.40 21.14
CA ASN A 123 -8.80 -8.61 21.94
C ASN A 123 -10.24 -8.62 21.39
N GLY A 124 -10.54 -9.53 20.46
CA GLY A 124 -11.83 -9.59 19.75
C GLY A 124 -11.93 -8.67 18.53
N THR A 125 -10.85 -7.96 18.17
CA THR A 125 -10.76 -7.16 16.93
C THR A 125 -10.11 -7.97 15.80
N LEU A 126 -10.68 -7.88 14.60
CA LEU A 126 -10.11 -8.40 13.37
C LEU A 126 -9.48 -7.25 12.57
N TYR A 127 -8.24 -7.40 12.15
CA TYR A 127 -7.61 -6.48 11.20
C TYR A 127 -7.58 -7.12 9.81
N VAL A 128 -8.26 -6.51 8.84
CA VAL A 128 -8.29 -6.95 7.44
C VAL A 128 -7.23 -6.18 6.68
N ALA A 129 -6.23 -6.89 6.17
CA ALA A 129 -5.09 -6.30 5.48
C ALA A 129 -5.17 -6.55 3.97
N PHE A 130 -5.13 -5.49 3.18
CA PHE A 130 -5.01 -5.57 1.72
C PHE A 130 -3.56 -5.34 1.30
N ARG A 131 -3.04 -6.24 0.47
CA ARG A 131 -1.69 -6.13 -0.09
C ARG A 131 -1.66 -5.05 -1.15
N GLY A 132 -0.59 -4.26 -1.17
CA GLY A 132 -0.28 -3.41 -2.32
C GLY A 132 0.26 -4.21 -3.50
N THR A 133 0.88 -3.53 -4.44
CA THR A 133 1.54 -4.13 -5.59
C THR A 133 2.92 -4.66 -5.22
N ASP A 134 3.38 -5.71 -5.91
CA ASP A 134 4.79 -6.08 -5.82
C ASP A 134 5.68 -5.01 -6.48
N SER A 135 7.00 -5.15 -6.38
CA SER A 135 7.94 -4.16 -6.93
C SER A 135 7.98 -4.09 -8.47
N SER A 136 7.11 -4.83 -9.16
CA SER A 136 7.06 -4.88 -10.62
C SER A 136 6.45 -3.63 -11.24
N ILE A 137 6.94 -3.28 -12.42
CA ILE A 137 6.36 -2.20 -13.24
C ILE A 137 4.89 -2.49 -13.59
N VAL A 138 4.52 -3.77 -13.76
CA VAL A 138 3.14 -4.19 -14.03
C VAL A 138 2.21 -3.90 -12.85
N GLY A 139 2.64 -4.15 -11.62
CA GLY A 139 1.86 -3.81 -10.43
C GLY A 139 1.57 -2.31 -10.38
N TRP A 140 2.60 -1.49 -10.52
CA TRP A 140 2.47 -0.03 -10.53
C TRP A 140 1.57 0.48 -11.67
N LYS A 141 1.49 -0.23 -12.80
CA LYS A 141 0.54 0.11 -13.86
C LYS A 141 -0.90 -0.01 -13.36
N GLU A 142 -1.24 -1.07 -12.63
CA GLU A 142 -2.56 -1.20 -11.99
C GLU A 142 -2.80 -0.02 -11.02
N ASP A 143 -1.81 0.38 -10.22
CA ASP A 143 -1.94 1.49 -9.26
C ASP A 143 -2.31 2.82 -9.93
N PHE A 144 -1.68 3.11 -11.06
CA PHE A 144 -2.03 4.26 -11.88
C PHE A 144 -3.39 4.07 -12.58
N MET A 145 -3.75 2.86 -13.00
CA MET A 145 -5.09 2.53 -13.56
C MET A 145 -6.23 2.71 -12.56
N MET A 146 -6.04 2.30 -11.31
CA MET A 146 -7.03 2.47 -10.22
C MET A 146 -7.33 3.92 -9.92
N ALA A 147 -6.35 4.79 -10.16
CA ALA A 147 -6.45 6.21 -9.88
C ALA A 147 -7.57 6.89 -10.68
N PHE A 148 -7.98 6.34 -11.84
CA PHE A 148 -8.98 6.97 -12.71
C PHE A 148 -10.06 6.05 -13.29
N ARG A 149 -9.97 4.73 -13.06
CA ARG A 149 -11.05 3.80 -13.41
C ARG A 149 -11.57 3.14 -12.14
N ARG A 150 -12.80 3.46 -11.77
CA ARG A 150 -13.49 2.86 -10.63
C ARG A 150 -14.84 2.28 -11.06
N PRO A 151 -15.19 1.06 -10.65
CA PRO A 151 -14.32 0.13 -9.91
C PRO A 151 -13.28 -0.55 -10.81
N VAL A 152 -12.09 -0.84 -10.26
CA VAL A 152 -11.21 -1.89 -10.81
C VAL A 152 -11.57 -3.26 -10.23
N ALA A 153 -11.15 -4.33 -10.90
CA ALA A 153 -11.41 -5.70 -10.45
C ALA A 153 -10.90 -5.99 -9.02
N SER A 154 -9.76 -5.41 -8.63
CA SER A 154 -9.19 -5.54 -7.28
C SER A 154 -10.02 -4.83 -6.20
N GLN A 155 -10.67 -3.71 -6.52
CA GLN A 155 -11.55 -2.96 -5.62
C GLN A 155 -12.83 -3.76 -5.34
N GLU A 156 -13.45 -4.33 -6.39
CA GLU A 156 -14.59 -5.22 -6.21
C GLU A 156 -14.23 -6.48 -5.42
N ALA A 157 -13.04 -7.06 -5.66
CA ALA A 157 -12.54 -8.21 -4.90
C ALA A 157 -12.35 -7.86 -3.42
N ALA A 158 -11.79 -6.69 -3.12
CA ALA A 158 -11.62 -6.22 -1.74
C ALA A 158 -12.96 -6.05 -1.01
N ALA A 159 -13.97 -5.46 -1.66
CA ALA A 159 -15.30 -5.30 -1.09
C ALA A 159 -16.00 -6.65 -0.85
N ARG A 160 -15.88 -7.61 -1.79
CA ARG A 160 -16.41 -8.98 -1.62
C ARG A 160 -15.72 -9.70 -0.46
N TYR A 161 -14.40 -9.70 -0.44
CA TYR A 161 -13.59 -10.34 0.60
C TYR A 161 -13.96 -9.80 2.00
N LEU A 162 -14.04 -8.48 2.16
CA LEU A 162 -14.44 -7.87 3.43
C LEU A 162 -15.89 -8.22 3.81
N THR A 163 -16.82 -8.21 2.85
CA THR A 163 -18.22 -8.57 3.09
C THR A 163 -18.36 -9.98 3.63
N GLU A 164 -17.70 -10.94 2.99
CA GLU A 164 -17.77 -12.35 3.37
C GLU A 164 -17.15 -12.59 4.74
N LEU A 165 -15.92 -12.12 4.98
CA LEU A 165 -15.26 -12.30 6.27
C LEU A 165 -16.00 -11.64 7.42
N ALA A 166 -16.63 -10.49 7.17
CA ALA A 166 -17.48 -9.85 8.16
C ALA A 166 -18.70 -10.72 8.55
N GLY A 167 -19.13 -11.66 7.70
CA GLY A 167 -20.14 -12.66 8.03
C GLY A 167 -19.67 -13.72 9.05
N HIS A 168 -18.37 -13.97 9.12
CA HIS A 168 -17.73 -14.95 10.03
C HIS A 168 -17.10 -14.31 11.28
N TRP A 169 -17.26 -12.99 11.45
CA TRP A 169 -16.72 -12.26 12.58
C TRP A 169 -17.79 -11.36 13.19
N ALA A 170 -18.07 -11.48 14.48
CA ALA A 170 -19.07 -10.64 15.15
C ALA A 170 -18.49 -9.35 15.76
N GLY A 171 -17.17 -9.31 15.99
CA GLY A 171 -16.49 -8.23 16.70
C GLY A 171 -16.17 -7.00 15.84
N PRO A 172 -15.45 -6.02 16.41
CA PRO A 172 -14.91 -4.87 15.70
C PRO A 172 -13.98 -5.29 14.55
N ILE A 173 -14.02 -4.50 13.47
CA ILE A 173 -13.18 -4.68 12.29
C ILE A 173 -12.33 -3.42 12.09
N MET A 174 -11.03 -3.61 11.93
CA MET A 174 -10.13 -2.61 11.37
C MET A 174 -9.75 -3.03 9.97
N VAL A 175 -9.59 -2.07 9.07
CA VAL A 175 -9.21 -2.36 7.68
C VAL A 175 -8.00 -1.51 7.34
N GLY A 176 -7.01 -2.05 6.64
CA GLY A 176 -5.90 -1.23 6.21
C GLY A 176 -5.04 -1.84 5.13
N GLY A 177 -4.17 -1.01 4.57
CA GLY A 177 -3.24 -1.42 3.54
C GLY A 177 -2.23 -0.31 3.22
N HIS A 178 -1.19 -0.72 2.50
CA HIS A 178 -0.14 0.17 2.02
C HIS A 178 -0.16 0.25 0.49
N SER A 179 0.17 1.41 -0.07
CA SER A 179 0.14 1.66 -1.51
C SER A 179 -1.26 1.36 -2.07
N LYS A 180 -1.39 0.53 -3.12
CA LYS A 180 -2.68 0.01 -3.56
C LYS A 180 -3.57 -0.54 -2.45
N GLY A 181 -2.99 -1.25 -1.49
CA GLY A 181 -3.73 -1.79 -0.36
C GLY A 181 -4.48 -0.72 0.44
N GLY A 182 -3.92 0.51 0.54
CA GLY A 182 -4.57 1.63 1.20
C GLY A 182 -5.83 2.11 0.46
N ASN A 183 -5.75 2.17 -0.87
CA ASN A 183 -6.93 2.45 -1.72
C ASN A 183 -7.98 1.33 -1.59
N LEU A 184 -7.57 0.06 -1.67
CA LEU A 184 -8.47 -1.08 -1.52
C LEU A 184 -9.17 -1.08 -0.15
N ALA A 185 -8.47 -0.68 0.92
CA ALA A 185 -9.03 -0.56 2.26
C ALA A 185 -10.17 0.46 2.33
N VAL A 186 -9.95 1.67 1.80
CA VAL A 186 -10.97 2.72 1.75
C VAL A 186 -12.14 2.32 0.84
N TYR A 187 -11.84 1.79 -0.35
CA TYR A 187 -12.87 1.36 -1.29
C TYR A 187 -13.76 0.28 -0.69
N ALA A 188 -13.17 -0.78 -0.11
CA ALA A 188 -13.90 -1.87 0.49
C ALA A 188 -14.77 -1.37 1.65
N ALA A 189 -14.20 -0.58 2.57
CA ALA A 189 -14.94 -0.04 3.71
C ALA A 189 -16.15 0.82 3.29
N ALA A 190 -16.03 1.58 2.21
CA ALA A 190 -17.12 2.40 1.68
C ALA A 190 -18.22 1.57 0.97
N ASN A 191 -17.87 0.42 0.38
CA ASN A 191 -18.75 -0.35 -0.50
C ASN A 191 -19.36 -1.62 0.13
N VAL A 192 -18.98 -1.99 1.36
CA VAL A 192 -19.68 -3.05 2.10
C VAL A 192 -21.04 -2.58 2.62
N PRO A 193 -21.99 -3.51 2.91
CA PRO A 193 -23.26 -3.18 3.56
C PRO A 193 -23.10 -2.33 4.82
N SER A 194 -24.07 -1.45 5.09
CA SER A 194 -24.02 -0.50 6.21
C SER A 194 -23.82 -1.17 7.58
N GLU A 195 -24.39 -2.34 7.79
CA GLU A 195 -24.26 -3.14 9.02
C GLU A 195 -22.81 -3.60 9.25
N ILE A 196 -22.06 -3.79 8.17
CA ILE A 196 -20.62 -4.08 8.24
C ILE A 196 -19.85 -2.77 8.46
N GLN A 197 -20.21 -1.67 7.77
CA GLN A 197 -19.59 -0.36 7.97
C GLN A 197 -19.67 0.13 9.41
N GLU A 198 -20.76 -0.18 10.13
CA GLU A 198 -20.94 0.14 11.55
C GLU A 198 -19.92 -0.57 12.45
N ARG A 199 -19.53 -1.80 12.10
CA ARG A 199 -18.52 -2.59 12.82
C ARG A 199 -17.09 -2.23 12.45
N ILE A 200 -16.88 -1.54 11.33
CA ILE A 200 -15.58 -0.98 10.98
C ILE A 200 -15.29 0.17 11.95
N THR A 201 -14.24 0.04 12.76
CA THR A 201 -13.85 1.07 13.74
C THR A 201 -12.86 2.06 13.16
N VAL A 202 -11.93 1.60 12.31
CA VAL A 202 -10.87 2.41 11.70
C VAL A 202 -10.52 1.86 10.32
N VAL A 203 -10.21 2.76 9.38
CA VAL A 203 -9.70 2.45 8.04
C VAL A 203 -8.35 3.15 7.87
N TYR A 204 -7.28 2.39 7.64
CA TYR A 204 -5.94 2.94 7.44
C TYR A 204 -5.52 2.88 5.97
N SER A 205 -5.08 4.01 5.42
CA SER A 205 -4.54 4.12 4.06
C SER A 205 -3.12 4.68 4.13
N HIS A 206 -2.13 3.78 4.09
CA HIS A 206 -0.71 4.17 4.09
C HIS A 206 -0.22 4.38 2.67
N ASP A 207 0.02 5.64 2.31
CA ASP A 207 0.48 6.09 1.01
C ASP A 207 -0.34 5.53 -0.17
N GLY A 208 -1.63 5.32 0.07
CA GLY A 208 -2.59 4.86 -0.93
C GLY A 208 -3.14 6.00 -1.77
N PRO A 209 -3.31 5.80 -3.09
CA PRO A 209 -3.87 6.81 -3.97
C PRO A 209 -5.32 7.13 -3.58
N GLY A 210 -5.73 8.37 -3.85
CA GLY A 210 -7.06 8.90 -3.61
C GLY A 210 -8.12 8.38 -4.59
N PHE A 211 -9.22 9.11 -4.67
CA PHE A 211 -10.38 8.77 -5.49
C PHE A 211 -10.91 10.00 -6.20
N ASP A 212 -11.79 9.78 -7.19
CA ASP A 212 -12.53 10.86 -7.84
C ASP A 212 -13.53 11.55 -6.91
N GLU A 213 -13.92 12.79 -7.23
CA GLU A 213 -14.88 13.58 -6.44
C GLU A 213 -16.24 12.86 -6.28
N VAL A 214 -16.67 12.10 -7.31
CA VAL A 214 -17.93 11.37 -7.27
C VAL A 214 -17.92 10.31 -6.17
N PHE A 215 -16.78 9.66 -5.93
CA PHE A 215 -16.63 8.69 -4.85
C PHE A 215 -16.79 9.34 -3.47
N PHE A 216 -16.24 10.53 -3.28
CA PHE A 216 -16.30 11.23 -2.00
C PHE A 216 -17.73 11.66 -1.64
N ASP A 217 -18.59 11.85 -2.65
CA ASP A 217 -20.01 12.17 -2.47
C ASP A 217 -20.91 10.94 -2.26
N GLU A 218 -20.38 9.71 -2.42
CA GLU A 218 -21.16 8.49 -2.22
C GLU A 218 -21.49 8.27 -0.73
N ASP A 219 -22.75 7.93 -0.43
CA ASP A 219 -23.22 7.71 0.96
C ASP A 219 -22.34 6.71 1.73
N GLY A 220 -21.79 5.71 1.04
CA GLY A 220 -20.88 4.72 1.60
C GLY A 220 -19.58 5.33 2.11
N TYR A 221 -18.96 6.21 1.32
CA TYR A 221 -17.76 6.93 1.72
C TYR A 221 -18.06 7.89 2.86
N VAL A 222 -19.13 8.69 2.75
CA VAL A 222 -19.54 9.67 3.76
C VAL A 222 -19.70 9.02 5.15
N ARG A 223 -20.25 7.80 5.21
CA ARG A 223 -20.40 7.05 6.48
C ARG A 223 -19.09 6.61 7.13
N ILE A 224 -18.03 6.39 6.34
CA ILE A 224 -16.73 5.92 6.85
C ILE A 224 -15.65 7.01 6.88
N ALA A 225 -15.90 8.19 6.30
CA ALA A 225 -14.92 9.26 6.15
C ALA A 225 -14.22 9.64 7.46
N SER A 226 -14.97 9.76 8.56
CA SER A 226 -14.41 10.10 9.88
C SER A 226 -13.60 8.97 10.52
N LYS A 227 -13.59 7.78 9.92
CA LYS A 227 -12.84 6.60 10.37
C LYS A 227 -11.56 6.40 9.55
N ILE A 228 -11.35 7.21 8.50
CA ILE A 228 -10.18 7.08 7.63
C ILE A 228 -8.99 7.81 8.26
N HIS A 229 -7.89 7.08 8.39
CA HIS A 229 -6.58 7.59 8.73
C HIS A 229 -5.67 7.42 7.52
N LYS A 230 -5.21 8.52 6.94
CA LYS A 230 -4.27 8.51 5.82
C LYS A 230 -2.91 9.00 6.29
N SER A 231 -1.87 8.27 5.93
CA SER A 231 -0.48 8.60 6.25
C SER A 231 0.34 8.55 4.97
N VAL A 232 1.23 9.51 4.74
CA VAL A 232 2.07 9.61 3.53
C VAL A 232 3.48 10.06 3.90
N PRO A 233 4.52 9.71 3.13
CA PRO A 233 5.84 10.29 3.33
C PRO A 233 5.94 11.71 2.76
N GLY A 234 6.92 12.49 3.20
CA GLY A 234 7.14 13.86 2.70
C GLY A 234 7.36 13.97 1.18
N SER A 235 7.92 12.94 0.54
CA SER A 235 8.09 12.87 -0.92
C SER A 235 7.05 11.98 -1.62
N SER A 236 5.85 11.82 -1.03
CA SER A 236 4.79 10.99 -1.60
C SER A 236 4.42 11.42 -3.02
N ILE A 237 4.41 10.44 -3.92
CA ILE A 237 3.85 10.56 -5.27
C ILE A 237 2.57 9.75 -5.33
N ILE A 238 2.62 8.49 -4.91
CA ILE A 238 1.50 7.53 -5.00
C ILE A 238 0.33 7.97 -4.12
N GLY A 239 0.57 8.27 -2.85
CA GLY A 239 -0.48 8.73 -1.93
C GLY A 239 -1.11 10.06 -2.35
N MET A 240 -0.44 10.84 -3.20
CA MET A 240 -0.95 12.14 -3.67
C MET A 240 -1.66 12.08 -5.03
N LEU A 241 -1.66 10.92 -5.71
CA LEU A 241 -2.49 10.71 -6.90
C LEU A 241 -3.96 10.81 -6.51
N PHE A 242 -4.73 11.69 -7.16
CA PHE A 242 -6.14 11.97 -6.86
C PHE A 242 -6.41 12.39 -5.41
N GLU A 243 -5.39 12.90 -4.75
CA GLU A 243 -5.55 13.59 -3.49
C GLU A 243 -5.84 15.06 -3.78
N THR A 244 -7.04 15.50 -3.37
CA THR A 244 -7.50 16.89 -3.54
C THR A 244 -7.06 17.78 -2.39
N ARG A 245 -6.56 17.17 -1.31
CA ARG A 245 -6.01 17.82 -0.11
C ARG A 245 -4.53 18.13 -0.32
N GLU A 246 -4.15 19.40 -0.23
CA GLU A 246 -2.78 19.85 -0.50
C GLU A 246 -1.96 20.07 0.78
N HIS A 247 -2.63 20.21 1.92
CA HIS A 247 -2.02 20.55 3.20
C HIS A 247 -2.29 19.47 4.25
N VAL A 248 -1.35 19.30 5.19
CA VAL A 248 -1.46 18.34 6.29
C VAL A 248 -2.73 18.59 7.13
N GLU A 249 -3.08 19.87 7.29
CA GLU A 249 -4.29 20.33 7.99
C GLU A 249 -5.60 19.81 7.37
N ASP A 250 -5.55 19.35 6.12
CA ASP A 250 -6.70 18.82 5.40
C ASP A 250 -7.01 17.35 5.76
N GLY A 251 -6.21 16.72 6.62
CA GLY A 251 -6.56 15.44 7.28
C GLY A 251 -5.77 14.21 6.84
N TYR A 252 -4.44 14.34 6.69
CA TYR A 252 -3.52 13.21 6.58
C TYR A 252 -2.21 13.47 7.33
N THR A 253 -1.56 12.42 7.83
CA THR A 253 -0.28 12.49 8.55
C THR A 253 0.87 12.44 7.56
N VAL A 254 1.82 13.38 7.64
CA VAL A 254 3.09 13.28 6.90
C VAL A 254 4.17 12.68 7.78
N VAL A 255 4.75 11.58 7.34
CA VAL A 255 5.70 10.77 8.11
C VAL A 255 7.13 11.03 7.64
N SER A 256 8.05 11.20 8.58
CA SER A 256 9.47 11.26 8.34
C SER A 256 9.98 9.91 7.86
N SER A 257 10.91 9.91 6.91
CA SER A 257 11.42 8.70 6.28
C SER A 257 12.92 8.80 6.04
N ASP A 258 13.64 7.69 6.26
CA ASP A 258 15.05 7.55 5.89
C ASP A 258 15.24 7.30 4.38
N GLY A 259 14.14 7.07 3.65
CA GLY A 259 14.16 6.95 2.20
C GLY A 259 14.45 8.28 1.52
N ALA A 260 15.06 8.22 0.33
CA ALA A 260 15.21 9.37 -0.55
C ALA A 260 14.18 9.31 -1.70
N SER A 261 13.45 10.41 -1.94
CA SER A 261 12.49 10.52 -3.05
C SER A 261 11.47 9.36 -3.03
N ILE A 262 11.22 8.65 -4.14
CA ILE A 262 10.25 7.53 -4.20
C ILE A 262 10.58 6.39 -3.23
N MET A 263 11.82 6.26 -2.75
CA MET A 263 12.15 5.24 -1.75
C MET A 263 11.41 5.49 -0.43
N GLN A 264 10.96 6.72 -0.17
CA GLN A 264 10.09 7.01 0.97
C GLN A 264 8.73 6.32 0.87
N HIS A 265 8.31 5.87 -0.32
CA HIS A 265 7.09 5.07 -0.46
C HIS A 265 7.21 3.75 0.31
N PHE A 266 8.39 3.14 0.44
CA PHE A 266 8.51 1.85 1.10
C PHE A 266 8.37 1.98 2.63
N ALA A 267 7.33 1.34 3.18
CA ALA A 267 6.93 1.42 4.58
C ALA A 267 8.06 1.20 5.59
N LEU A 268 9.01 0.30 5.30
CA LEU A 268 10.13 -0.01 6.22
C LEU A 268 11.21 1.09 6.27
N HIS A 269 11.04 2.19 5.55
CA HIS A 269 11.83 3.41 5.72
C HIS A 269 11.14 4.46 6.60
N TRP A 270 9.91 4.24 7.05
CA TRP A 270 9.17 5.24 7.83
C TRP A 270 9.62 5.21 9.28
N GLN A 271 9.87 6.41 9.82
CA GLN A 271 10.38 6.56 11.16
C GLN A 271 9.26 6.43 12.19
N VAL A 272 9.51 5.61 13.20
CA VAL A 272 8.59 5.33 14.30
C VAL A 272 9.32 5.56 15.61
N ASP A 273 8.61 6.15 16.58
CA ASP A 273 9.08 6.36 17.94
C ASP A 273 7.97 5.97 18.92
N HIS A 274 8.20 4.90 19.68
CA HIS A 274 7.27 4.37 20.69
C HIS A 274 5.86 4.14 20.13
N GLY A 275 5.76 3.43 19.00
CA GLY A 275 4.50 3.12 18.33
C GLY A 275 3.80 4.31 17.65
N GLN A 276 4.44 5.49 17.56
CA GLN A 276 3.91 6.66 16.87
C GLN A 276 4.77 7.02 15.66
N PHE A 277 4.16 7.53 14.60
CA PHE A 277 4.93 8.08 13.48
C PHE A 277 5.69 9.34 13.89
N VAL A 278 6.96 9.40 13.52
CA VAL A 278 7.72 10.65 13.59
C VAL A 278 7.20 11.55 12.49
N GLN A 279 6.47 12.60 12.85
CA GLN A 279 5.88 13.51 11.86
C GLN A 279 6.95 14.36 11.16
N ALA A 280 6.75 14.60 9.87
CA ALA A 280 7.49 15.60 9.11
C ALA A 280 6.66 16.90 9.01
N ASP A 281 7.31 18.02 8.74
CA ASP A 281 6.65 19.34 8.63
C ASP A 281 5.57 19.40 7.54
N GLY A 282 5.67 18.54 6.52
CA GLY A 282 4.72 18.45 5.43
C GLY A 282 5.32 17.83 4.18
N LEU A 283 4.56 17.88 3.09
CA LEU A 283 5.05 17.43 1.78
C LEU A 283 6.16 18.36 1.28
N THR A 284 7.13 17.77 0.59
CA THR A 284 8.15 18.53 -0.15
C THR A 284 7.50 19.35 -1.26
N GLY A 285 8.09 20.51 -1.58
CA GLY A 285 7.58 21.34 -2.69
C GLY A 285 7.58 20.61 -4.04
N SER A 286 8.51 19.68 -4.26
CA SER A 286 8.54 18.81 -5.44
C SER A 286 7.36 17.84 -5.48
N ALA A 287 7.01 17.21 -4.35
CA ALA A 287 5.85 16.32 -4.28
C ALA A 287 4.55 17.08 -4.56
N GLN A 288 4.38 18.26 -3.94
CA GLN A 288 3.22 19.13 -4.18
C GLN A 288 3.12 19.59 -5.64
N TYR A 289 4.25 19.98 -6.25
CA TYR A 289 4.28 20.39 -7.65
C TYR A 289 3.91 19.24 -8.60
N LEU A 290 4.48 18.05 -8.37
CA LEU A 290 4.20 16.88 -9.19
C LEU A 290 2.75 16.43 -9.04
N ALA A 291 2.23 16.38 -7.80
CA ALA A 291 0.83 16.05 -7.54
C ALA A 291 -0.13 16.99 -8.27
N ARG A 292 0.08 18.32 -8.18
CA ARG A 292 -0.72 19.32 -8.91
C ARG A 292 -0.64 19.16 -10.42
N THR A 293 0.55 18.85 -10.94
CA THR A 293 0.76 18.65 -12.38
C THR A 293 -0.01 17.43 -12.87
N ILE A 294 0.10 16.30 -12.17
CA ILE A 294 -0.61 15.07 -12.52
C ILE A 294 -2.11 15.26 -12.34
N ASN A 295 -2.58 15.68 -11.16
CA ASN A 295 -4.01 15.80 -10.87
C ASN A 295 -4.70 16.84 -11.76
N GLY A 296 -4.03 17.97 -12.05
CA GLY A 296 -4.53 18.98 -13.00
C GLY A 296 -4.60 18.48 -14.43
N TRP A 297 -3.62 17.70 -14.89
CA TRP A 297 -3.69 17.02 -16.19
C TRP A 297 -4.83 16.01 -16.21
N MET A 298 -4.93 15.15 -15.19
CA MET A 298 -5.99 14.14 -15.10
C MET A 298 -7.36 14.81 -15.19
N ALA A 299 -7.61 15.90 -14.48
CA ALA A 299 -8.90 16.61 -14.49
C ALA A 299 -9.35 17.13 -15.87
N LYS A 300 -8.41 17.37 -16.81
CA LYS A 300 -8.71 17.91 -18.16
C LYS A 300 -9.23 16.87 -19.15
N TYR A 301 -8.84 15.60 -19.01
CA TYR A 301 -9.08 14.57 -20.02
C TYR A 301 -10.11 13.53 -19.59
N ASP A 302 -10.67 12.81 -20.57
CA ASP A 302 -11.55 11.67 -20.34
C ASP A 302 -10.77 10.39 -19.99
N ASP A 303 -11.49 9.36 -19.54
CA ASP A 303 -10.90 8.10 -19.09
C ASP A 303 -10.11 7.38 -20.19
N GLU A 304 -10.51 7.52 -21.45
CA GLU A 304 -9.83 6.89 -22.57
C GLU A 304 -8.48 7.53 -22.88
N HIS A 305 -8.37 8.86 -22.77
CA HIS A 305 -7.09 9.57 -22.87
C HIS A 305 -6.19 9.26 -21.68
N ARG A 306 -6.73 9.30 -20.45
CA ARG A 306 -5.98 8.93 -19.23
C ARG A 306 -5.42 7.51 -19.32
N ARG A 307 -6.21 6.56 -19.82
CA ARG A 307 -5.79 5.17 -20.08
C ARG A 307 -4.62 5.10 -21.05
N LYS A 308 -4.74 5.74 -22.22
CA LYS A 308 -3.66 5.74 -23.23
C LYS A 308 -2.38 6.38 -22.71
N PHE A 309 -2.50 7.48 -21.96
CA PHE A 309 -1.36 8.14 -21.33
C PHE A 309 -0.60 7.20 -20.38
N ILE A 310 -1.32 6.51 -19.49
CA ILE A 310 -0.70 5.57 -18.55
C ILE A 310 -0.12 4.36 -19.28
N GLU A 311 -0.82 3.81 -20.26
CA GLU A 311 -0.27 2.73 -21.09
C GLU A 311 1.03 3.13 -21.79
N ASN A 312 1.09 4.35 -22.34
CA ASN A 312 2.29 4.87 -22.99
C ASN A 312 3.41 5.16 -21.98
N LEU A 313 3.10 5.69 -20.79
CA LEU A 313 4.07 5.92 -19.71
C LEU A 313 4.71 4.61 -19.26
N PHE A 314 3.91 3.56 -19.08
CA PHE A 314 4.42 2.25 -18.68
C PHE A 314 5.15 1.53 -19.81
N ALA A 315 4.72 1.69 -21.07
CA ALA A 315 5.50 1.22 -22.22
C ALA A 315 6.89 1.87 -22.30
N ILE A 316 7.02 3.14 -21.87
CA ILE A 316 8.31 3.82 -21.76
C ILE A 316 9.17 3.21 -20.65
N PHE A 317 8.60 2.93 -19.48
CA PHE A 317 9.32 2.25 -18.39
C PHE A 317 9.80 0.86 -18.81
N GLU A 318 8.93 0.08 -19.47
CA GLU A 318 9.24 -1.24 -20.01
C GLU A 318 10.32 -1.19 -21.11
N ALA A 319 10.38 -0.11 -21.91
CA ALA A 319 11.44 0.08 -22.90
C ALA A 319 12.84 0.21 -22.28
N GLY A 320 12.93 0.54 -20.99
CA GLY A 320 14.18 0.50 -20.23
C GLY A 320 14.75 -0.91 -20.07
N GLY A 321 13.94 -1.97 -20.27
CA GLY A 321 14.36 -3.37 -20.23
C GLY A 321 14.53 -3.95 -18.82
N TYR A 322 13.95 -3.31 -17.81
CA TYR A 322 13.98 -3.75 -16.42
C TYR A 322 12.58 -4.18 -15.98
N ASP A 323 12.49 -5.21 -15.13
CA ASP A 323 11.20 -5.74 -14.67
C ASP A 323 10.69 -5.02 -13.40
N THR A 324 11.58 -4.34 -12.66
CA THR A 324 11.28 -3.65 -11.40
C THR A 324 11.76 -2.20 -11.41
N PHE A 325 11.10 -1.34 -10.63
CA PHE A 325 11.56 0.05 -10.44
C PHE A 325 12.90 0.14 -9.68
N GLY A 326 13.19 -0.81 -8.79
CA GLY A 326 14.47 -0.89 -8.10
C GLY A 326 15.63 -1.07 -9.07
N ASP A 327 15.46 -1.95 -10.06
CA ASP A 327 16.45 -2.17 -11.11
C ASP A 327 16.52 -0.98 -12.07
N LEU A 328 15.37 -0.43 -12.49
CA LEU A 328 15.31 0.75 -13.36
C LEU A 328 16.05 1.95 -12.76
N THR A 329 15.84 2.22 -11.47
CA THR A 329 16.49 3.34 -10.75
C THR A 329 17.97 3.10 -10.49
N SER A 330 18.37 1.85 -10.23
CA SER A 330 19.78 1.48 -10.10
C SER A 330 20.57 1.69 -11.41
N HIS A 331 19.89 1.68 -12.56
CA HIS A 331 20.48 1.84 -13.89
C HIS A 331 20.03 3.12 -14.60
N LEU A 332 19.64 4.15 -13.85
CA LEU A 332 18.99 5.35 -14.38
C LEU A 332 19.79 6.08 -15.48
N THR A 333 21.12 6.06 -15.39
CA THR A 333 22.00 6.70 -16.38
C THR A 333 21.93 6.03 -17.76
N GLN A 334 21.55 4.75 -17.80
CA GLN A 334 21.41 3.95 -19.02
C GLN A 334 19.96 3.96 -19.52
N SER A 335 18.99 3.87 -18.60
CA SER A 335 17.57 3.81 -18.95
C SER A 335 16.98 5.17 -19.33
N LEU A 336 17.38 6.27 -18.69
CA LEU A 336 16.76 7.58 -18.90
C LEU A 336 16.86 8.09 -20.36
N PRO A 337 17.99 8.00 -21.07
CA PRO A 337 18.05 8.38 -22.48
C PRO A 337 17.12 7.55 -23.38
N ILE A 338 16.98 6.25 -23.08
CA ILE A 338 16.09 5.32 -23.81
C ILE A 338 14.63 5.73 -23.57
N MET A 339 14.27 5.97 -22.32
CA MET A 339 12.92 6.42 -21.94
C MET A 339 12.55 7.75 -22.58
N LEU A 340 13.46 8.74 -22.54
CA LEU A 340 13.26 10.05 -23.16
C LEU A 340 13.16 9.95 -24.69
N ALA A 341 13.89 9.02 -25.32
CA ALA A 341 13.78 8.78 -26.76
C ALA A 341 12.43 8.14 -27.12
N ALA A 342 11.94 7.18 -26.32
CA ALA A 342 10.64 6.57 -26.50
C ALA A 342 9.48 7.58 -26.36
N ALA A 343 9.61 8.57 -25.47
CA ALA A 343 8.63 9.63 -25.27
C ALA A 343 8.53 10.65 -26.44
N ARG A 344 9.46 10.65 -27.41
CA ARG A 344 9.48 11.64 -28.50
C ARG A 344 8.30 11.53 -29.48
N ASN A 345 7.64 10.37 -29.55
CA ASN A 345 6.53 10.11 -30.46
C ASN A 345 5.15 10.33 -29.82
N ILE A 346 5.11 10.93 -28.63
CA ILE A 346 3.91 11.22 -27.86
C ILE A 346 3.48 12.68 -28.12
N ASP A 347 2.18 12.96 -28.03
CA ASP A 347 1.64 14.32 -28.11
C ASP A 347 2.40 15.26 -27.16
N VAL A 348 2.55 16.53 -27.53
CA VAL A 348 3.36 17.50 -26.79
C VAL A 348 2.87 17.67 -25.36
N GLU A 349 1.55 17.77 -25.15
CA GLU A 349 0.99 17.97 -23.80
C GLU A 349 1.19 16.73 -22.91
N ASP A 350 0.97 15.53 -23.45
CA ASP A 350 1.20 14.26 -22.75
C ASP A 350 2.69 14.06 -22.46
N ARG A 351 3.56 14.37 -23.43
CA ARG A 351 5.00 14.22 -23.28
C ARG A 351 5.54 15.10 -22.16
N ASP A 352 5.05 16.31 -22.01
CA ASP A 352 5.54 17.23 -20.98
C ASP A 352 5.18 16.73 -19.57
N VAL A 353 3.96 16.20 -19.36
CA VAL A 353 3.58 15.55 -18.10
C VAL A 353 4.38 14.28 -17.85
N MET A 354 4.58 13.44 -18.87
CA MET A 354 5.44 12.26 -18.76
C MET A 354 6.87 12.61 -18.37
N ILE A 355 7.43 13.68 -18.93
CA ILE A 355 8.78 14.14 -18.58
C ILE A 355 8.84 14.57 -17.11
N GLU A 356 7.84 15.26 -16.58
CA GLU A 356 7.81 15.64 -15.17
C GLU A 356 7.67 14.42 -14.25
N VAL A 357 6.85 13.43 -14.63
CA VAL A 357 6.76 12.14 -13.92
C VAL A 357 8.13 11.43 -13.93
N LEU A 358 8.75 11.29 -15.11
CA LEU A 358 10.07 10.69 -15.26
C LEU A 358 11.14 11.42 -14.45
N LYS A 359 11.10 12.76 -14.39
CA LYS A 359 12.03 13.57 -13.58
C LYS A 359 11.80 13.38 -12.08
N GLY A 360 10.55 13.30 -11.63
CA GLY A 360 10.20 12.94 -10.25
C GLY A 360 10.83 11.60 -9.86
N PHE A 361 10.73 10.60 -10.74
CA PHE A 361 11.39 9.31 -10.56
C PHE A 361 12.92 9.35 -10.73
N ALA A 362 13.48 10.28 -11.50
CA ALA A 362 14.91 10.39 -11.76
C ALA A 362 15.69 11.15 -10.67
N ALA A 363 15.08 12.15 -10.03
CA ALA A 363 15.66 12.90 -8.90
C ALA A 363 16.06 11.97 -7.74
N THR A 364 15.45 10.79 -7.71
CA THR A 364 15.73 9.66 -6.83
C THR A 364 17.15 9.08 -6.96
N ALA A 365 17.73 9.01 -8.16
CA ALA A 365 19.03 8.34 -8.34
C ALA A 365 20.23 9.21 -7.92
N ALA A 366 20.11 10.54 -8.01
CA ALA A 366 21.18 11.46 -7.64
C ALA A 366 21.39 11.54 -6.11
N ALA A 367 20.32 11.37 -5.33
CA ALA A 367 20.38 11.38 -3.86
C ALA A 367 21.01 10.08 -3.29
N SER A 368 20.73 8.92 -3.90
CA SER A 368 21.27 7.62 -3.49
C SER A 368 22.80 7.51 -3.68
N VAL A 369 23.35 8.17 -4.71
CA VAL A 369 24.81 8.20 -4.96
C VAL A 369 25.55 9.09 -3.95
N ILE A 370 24.86 10.06 -3.34
CA ILE A 370 25.44 10.96 -2.33
C ILE A 370 25.46 10.30 -0.94
N LEU A 371 24.50 9.43 -0.64
CA LEU A 371 24.47 8.65 0.62
C LEU A 371 25.39 7.41 0.61
N ALA A 372 25.87 6.98 -0.55
CA ALA A 372 26.82 5.87 -0.72
C ALA A 372 28.30 6.32 -0.80
N LYS A 373 28.58 7.60 -0.54
CA LYS A 373 29.92 8.17 -0.36
C LYS A 373 30.06 8.76 1.03
#